data_AF-A0AAN9F8X3-F1
#
_entry.id   AF-A0AAN9F8X3-F1
#
_cell.length_a   1.000
_cell.length_b   1.000
_cell.length_c   1.000
_cell.angle_alpha   90.00
_cell.angle_beta   90.00
_cell.angle_gamma   90.00
#
_symmetry.space_group_name_H-M   'P 1'
#
loop_
_entity.id
_entity.type
_entity.pdbx_description
1 polymer ?
#
loop_
_entity_poly.entity_id
_entity_poly.type
_entity_poly.pdbx_seq_one_letter_code
_entity_poly.pdbx_strand_id
1 'polypeptide(L)'
;MNELKPNKPGPITSPPQNLQLSLPRFLCALIFSFPSPIISFLLTNSVMTLLEVIKHAAANPKSLDLQSDYPVVLNPDNIIPNLKSELKDSSESSLVKPHTGWEISPTDAEVNDLAKKFHAQLKCADSLEKGEFIGMLTTYLENIRDKAGVAIGFNSSRSDYSRILIEKLGVFMGEDVAGLVLDGCISLEIWELVETLIVNGIVGHSCYSNLVTRLMEKKKSDLLCLCIKHAFDLGSSEILSILRYFLSPSKDAYDTMITVKKEWETQALLAIEKASDGSLKKKDSLVAKEASVFFMIAYDGFSASELCLHYLIASSNINDVMLSPSFSKLNGKELMKLIRYLAKWLKKYERFPQAVPCPKASAVLGLKACDWVPKLEDVVKCVGLVLDENFSSLVLHPEFHEELRLIEGVVSSLTAEAKHCCLMTDVVDKLKIEVKGRNK
;
A
#
# COMPACT_ATOMS: atom_id res chain seq x y z
N MET A 1 -38.29 22.51 -72.93
CA MET A 1 -39.47 21.69 -73.27
C MET A 1 -38.97 20.26 -73.47
N ASN A 2 -39.68 19.30 -72.88
CA ASN A 2 -39.46 17.83 -72.85
C ASN A 2 -38.64 17.23 -71.69
N GLU A 3 -39.40 16.99 -70.61
CA GLU A 3 -39.71 15.70 -69.95
C GLU A 3 -38.65 14.70 -69.45
N LEU A 4 -38.96 14.24 -68.22
CA LEU A 4 -38.36 13.20 -67.39
C LEU A 4 -38.26 11.80 -68.04
N LYS A 5 -37.26 11.01 -67.61
CA LYS A 5 -37.51 9.78 -66.81
C LYS A 5 -36.23 9.21 -66.14
N PRO A 6 -36.39 8.48 -65.00
CA PRO A 6 -35.32 8.09 -64.09
C PRO A 6 -34.78 6.67 -64.35
N ASN A 7 -33.51 6.43 -63.99
CA ASN A 7 -32.86 5.12 -64.08
C ASN A 7 -33.09 4.27 -62.82
N LYS A 8 -33.45 3.00 -63.05
CA LYS A 8 -33.71 1.94 -62.05
C LYS A 8 -32.41 1.39 -61.41
N PRO A 9 -32.48 0.87 -60.17
CA PRO A 9 -31.37 0.27 -59.44
C PRO A 9 -31.13 -1.20 -59.81
N GLY A 10 -29.86 -1.61 -59.68
CA GLY A 10 -29.35 -2.97 -59.88
C GLY A 10 -29.64 -3.95 -58.71
N PRO A 11 -29.20 -5.21 -58.84
CA PRO A 11 -29.80 -6.36 -58.18
C PRO A 11 -29.34 -6.57 -56.73
N ILE A 12 -30.31 -7.08 -55.96
CA ILE A 12 -30.24 -7.51 -54.57
C ILE A 12 -29.31 -8.72 -54.45
N THR A 13 -28.27 -8.59 -53.62
CA THR A 13 -27.48 -9.71 -53.11
C THR A 13 -27.86 -9.98 -51.65
N SER A 14 -27.90 -11.28 -51.35
CA SER A 14 -28.32 -11.96 -50.12
C SER A 14 -27.69 -11.44 -48.81
N PRO A 15 -28.36 -11.62 -47.66
CA PRO A 15 -27.85 -11.20 -46.36
C PRO A 15 -26.75 -12.16 -45.87
N PRO A 16 -25.67 -11.67 -45.24
CA PRO A 16 -24.77 -12.54 -44.51
C PRO A 16 -25.39 -12.96 -43.17
N GLN A 17 -25.25 -14.23 -42.90
CA GLN A 17 -25.72 -14.96 -41.73
C GLN A 17 -25.02 -14.48 -40.46
N ASN A 18 -25.81 -14.28 -39.40
CA ASN A 18 -25.50 -14.48 -37.98
C ASN A 18 -24.03 -14.36 -37.54
N LEU A 19 -23.64 -13.19 -37.02
CA LEU A 19 -22.58 -13.08 -36.02
C LEU A 19 -23.11 -13.64 -34.68
N GLN A 20 -22.91 -14.94 -34.45
CA GLN A 20 -22.92 -15.49 -33.09
C GLN A 20 -21.62 -15.07 -32.40
N LEU A 21 -21.69 -14.02 -31.57
CA LEU A 21 -20.67 -13.68 -30.58
C LEU A 21 -20.60 -14.84 -29.57
N SER A 22 -19.64 -15.76 -29.77
CA SER A 22 -19.33 -16.82 -28.81
C SER A 22 -18.49 -16.25 -27.66
N LEU A 23 -19.13 -15.47 -26.79
CA LEU A 23 -18.53 -14.97 -25.55
C LEU A 23 -18.59 -15.93 -24.32
N PRO A 24 -19.16 -17.15 -24.33
CA PRO A 24 -19.20 -17.97 -23.10
C PRO A 24 -18.13 -19.08 -23.07
N ARG A 25 -16.86 -18.75 -23.37
CA ARG A 25 -15.71 -19.65 -23.07
C ARG A 25 -14.64 -19.04 -22.17
N PHE A 26 -14.74 -17.74 -21.89
CA PHE A 26 -13.75 -17.02 -21.08
C PHE A 26 -13.86 -17.30 -19.56
N LEU A 27 -15.04 -17.69 -19.05
CA LEU A 27 -15.24 -17.90 -17.61
C LEU A 27 -14.78 -19.26 -17.06
N CYS A 28 -14.57 -20.28 -17.89
CA CYS A 28 -14.22 -21.62 -17.39
C CYS A 28 -12.72 -21.81 -17.08
N ALA A 29 -11.84 -20.92 -17.54
CA ALA A 29 -10.40 -21.10 -17.39
C ALA A 29 -9.81 -20.50 -16.10
N LEU A 30 -10.60 -19.75 -15.31
CA LEU A 30 -10.11 -19.07 -14.09
C LEU A 30 -10.75 -19.56 -12.77
N ILE A 31 -11.74 -20.47 -12.80
CA ILE A 31 -12.53 -20.81 -11.60
C ILE A 31 -12.31 -22.23 -11.05
N PHE A 32 -11.60 -23.15 -11.71
CA PHE A 32 -11.46 -24.52 -11.20
C PHE A 32 -10.04 -24.85 -10.73
N SER A 33 -9.78 -24.65 -9.44
CA SER A 33 -8.91 -25.50 -8.59
C SER A 33 -9.07 -25.14 -7.12
N PHE A 34 -10.00 -25.79 -6.41
CA PHE A 34 -9.85 -26.38 -5.05
C PHE A 34 -11.22 -26.96 -4.58
N PRO A 35 -11.29 -28.20 -4.03
CA PRO A 35 -12.56 -28.86 -3.70
C PRO A 35 -12.92 -28.91 -2.19
N SER A 36 -14.23 -28.92 -1.93
CA SER A 36 -15.00 -29.57 -0.82
C SER A 36 -15.10 -28.91 0.58
N PRO A 37 -16.10 -29.29 1.43
CA PRO A 37 -17.48 -29.75 1.18
C PRO A 37 -18.55 -29.15 2.16
N ILE A 38 -19.76 -29.71 2.09
CA ILE A 38 -21.09 -29.33 2.62
C ILE A 38 -21.36 -29.87 4.06
N ILE A 39 -22.45 -29.38 4.71
CA ILE A 39 -23.34 -30.00 5.76
C ILE A 39 -23.02 -29.56 7.22
N SER A 40 -23.92 -29.28 8.18
CA SER A 40 -25.36 -28.98 8.35
C SER A 40 -25.65 -28.85 9.88
N PHE A 41 -26.69 -28.08 10.25
CA PHE A 41 -27.65 -28.26 11.36
C PHE A 41 -27.33 -28.04 12.88
N LEU A 42 -28.09 -27.06 13.43
CA LEU A 42 -28.92 -26.96 14.67
C LEU A 42 -28.41 -27.14 16.13
N LEU A 43 -28.63 -26.05 16.88
CA LEU A 43 -29.30 -25.85 18.20
C LEU A 43 -28.69 -26.28 19.56
N THR A 44 -28.63 -25.24 20.42
CA THR A 44 -28.86 -25.17 21.89
C THR A 44 -27.85 -25.80 22.85
N ASN A 45 -27.01 -24.94 23.45
CA ASN A 45 -27.09 -24.58 24.87
C ASN A 45 -26.27 -23.30 25.12
N SER A 46 -26.86 -22.33 25.81
CA SER A 46 -26.27 -21.00 26.04
C SER A 46 -25.08 -21.08 26.99
N VAL A 47 -23.88 -21.10 26.42
CA VAL A 47 -22.64 -20.66 27.06
C VAL A 47 -22.06 -19.63 26.10
N MET A 48 -22.03 -18.37 26.51
CA MET A 48 -21.57 -17.27 25.67
C MET A 48 -20.14 -17.58 25.20
N THR A 49 -19.94 -17.69 23.89
CA THR A 49 -18.59 -17.93 23.35
C THR A 49 -17.77 -16.65 23.45
N LEU A 50 -16.45 -16.78 23.58
CA LEU A 50 -15.54 -15.61 23.61
C LEU A 50 -15.75 -14.69 22.40
N LEU A 51 -16.10 -15.26 21.25
CA LEU A 51 -16.40 -14.53 20.02
C LEU A 51 -17.69 -13.69 20.13
N GLU A 52 -18.71 -14.20 20.81
CA GLU A 52 -19.94 -13.46 21.09
C GLU A 52 -19.71 -12.35 22.10
N VAL A 53 -18.88 -12.57 23.13
CA VAL A 53 -18.47 -11.53 24.09
C VAL A 53 -17.71 -10.40 23.37
N ILE A 54 -16.77 -10.73 22.48
CA ILE A 54 -16.05 -9.75 21.66
C ILE A 54 -17.01 -9.00 20.73
N LYS A 55 -17.93 -9.72 20.06
CA LYS A 55 -18.97 -9.08 19.22
C LYS A 55 -19.88 -8.14 20.02
N HIS A 56 -20.25 -8.51 21.25
CA HIS A 56 -21.13 -7.70 22.08
C HIS A 56 -20.41 -6.44 22.62
N ALA A 57 -19.12 -6.55 22.93
CA ALA A 57 -18.27 -5.43 23.30
C ALA A 57 -18.05 -4.48 22.11
N ALA A 58 -17.86 -5.02 20.90
CA ALA A 58 -17.72 -4.23 19.68
C ALA A 58 -19.04 -3.59 19.20
N ALA A 59 -20.19 -4.22 19.48
CA ALA A 59 -21.52 -3.73 19.06
C ALA A 59 -22.08 -2.61 19.95
N ASN A 60 -21.50 -2.40 21.14
CA ASN A 60 -21.80 -1.25 22.00
C ASN A 60 -20.57 -0.35 22.12
N PRO A 61 -20.21 0.42 21.08
CA PRO A 61 -19.34 1.56 21.27
C PRO A 61 -20.16 2.58 22.07
N LYS A 62 -20.09 2.53 23.41
CA LYS A 62 -20.35 3.74 24.19
C LYS A 62 -19.47 4.80 23.55
N SER A 63 -20.07 5.91 23.11
CA SER A 63 -19.37 7.01 22.44
C SER A 63 -18.09 7.35 23.20
N LEU A 64 -16.95 6.88 22.69
CA LEU A 64 -15.63 7.26 23.17
C LEU A 64 -15.32 8.63 22.60
N ASP A 65 -16.08 9.62 23.06
CA ASP A 65 -15.69 11.04 23.06
C ASP A 65 -14.82 11.33 24.31
N LEU A 66 -14.37 10.28 24.99
CA LEU A 66 -13.44 10.34 26.11
C LEU A 66 -12.02 10.28 25.54
N GLN A 67 -11.32 11.41 25.63
CA GLN A 67 -9.86 11.48 25.57
C GLN A 67 -9.28 10.27 26.32
N SER A 68 -8.37 9.53 25.69
CA SER A 68 -7.66 8.46 26.39
C SER A 68 -6.94 9.06 27.60
N ASP A 69 -7.20 8.54 28.80
CA ASP A 69 -6.46 8.92 30.02
C ASP A 69 -4.97 8.53 29.95
N TYR A 70 -4.60 7.72 28.95
CA TYR A 70 -3.27 7.17 28.73
C TYR A 70 -2.90 7.29 27.25
N PRO A 71 -2.45 8.47 26.78
CA PRO A 71 -2.00 8.64 25.42
C PRO A 71 -0.76 7.78 25.04
N VAL A 72 -0.03 7.15 25.97
CA VAL A 72 1.30 6.57 25.71
C VAL A 72 1.30 5.04 25.50
N VAL A 73 2.24 4.54 24.69
CA VAL A 73 2.62 3.12 24.58
C VAL A 73 3.31 2.68 25.88
N LEU A 74 2.64 1.86 26.68
CA LEU A 74 3.16 1.37 27.96
C LEU A 74 4.27 0.33 27.73
N ASN A 75 5.35 0.40 28.52
CA ASN A 75 6.41 -0.60 28.46
C ASN A 75 5.94 -1.94 29.07
N PRO A 76 5.83 -3.04 28.28
CA PRO A 76 5.32 -4.31 28.77
C PRO A 76 6.32 -5.08 29.64
N ASP A 77 7.61 -4.72 29.60
CA ASP A 77 8.69 -5.50 30.22
C ASP A 77 8.55 -5.61 31.74
N ASN A 78 7.96 -4.59 32.37
CA ASN A 78 7.67 -4.58 33.81
C ASN A 78 6.26 -5.09 34.15
N ILE A 79 5.37 -5.23 33.15
CA ILE A 79 3.96 -5.58 33.36
C ILE A 79 3.80 -7.10 33.40
N ILE A 80 4.26 -7.79 32.35
CA ILE A 80 4.02 -9.23 32.17
C ILE A 80 4.58 -10.08 33.35
N PRO A 81 5.77 -9.80 33.90
CA PRO A 81 6.30 -10.57 35.04
C PRO A 81 5.56 -10.35 36.37
N ASN A 82 4.85 -9.22 36.52
CA ASN A 82 4.25 -8.79 37.77
C ASN A 82 2.73 -9.04 37.87
N LEU A 83 2.11 -9.54 36.78
CA LEU A 83 0.71 -9.93 36.77
C LEU A 83 0.49 -11.10 37.74
N LYS A 84 -0.31 -10.87 38.79
CA LYS A 84 -0.76 -11.90 39.72
C LYS A 84 -2.24 -12.16 39.49
N SER A 85 -2.62 -13.43 39.38
CA SER A 85 -4.03 -13.80 39.39
C SER A 85 -4.61 -13.49 40.77
N GLU A 86 -5.80 -12.89 40.84
CA GLU A 86 -6.55 -12.83 42.09
C GLU A 86 -6.82 -14.26 42.59
N LEU A 87 -6.05 -14.68 43.59
CA LEU A 87 -6.33 -15.86 44.39
C LEU A 87 -7.16 -15.38 45.58
N LYS A 88 -8.48 -15.51 45.46
CA LYS A 88 -9.35 -15.75 46.62
C LYS A 88 -10.65 -16.40 46.21
N ASP A 89 -10.98 -17.43 46.97
CA ASP A 89 -12.14 -18.30 46.89
C ASP A 89 -13.46 -17.54 46.72
N SER A 90 -14.08 -17.67 45.56
CA SER A 90 -15.54 -17.63 45.45
C SER A 90 -15.98 -18.30 44.17
N SER A 91 -17.04 -19.09 44.31
CA SER A 91 -17.72 -19.83 43.27
C SER A 91 -18.32 -18.89 42.21
N GLU A 92 -17.57 -18.58 41.16
CA GLU A 92 -18.12 -17.94 39.97
C GLU A 92 -17.66 -18.67 38.70
N SER A 93 -18.63 -19.07 37.88
CA SER A 93 -18.47 -19.73 36.58
C SER A 93 -18.02 -18.77 35.49
N SER A 94 -17.05 -17.89 35.79
CA SER A 94 -16.40 -17.02 34.81
C SER A 94 -15.12 -17.67 34.29
N LEU A 95 -15.03 -17.86 32.98
CA LEU A 95 -13.83 -18.33 32.28
C LEU A 95 -12.66 -17.31 32.33
N VAL A 96 -12.92 -16.08 32.78
CA VAL A 96 -11.94 -14.99 32.84
C VAL A 96 -11.74 -14.57 34.29
N LYS A 97 -10.52 -14.75 34.82
CA LYS A 97 -10.12 -14.26 36.14
C LYS A 97 -9.46 -12.88 36.01
N PRO A 98 -9.89 -11.86 36.78
CA PRO A 98 -9.19 -10.59 36.84
C PRO A 98 -7.72 -10.79 37.26
N HIS A 99 -6.80 -10.03 36.67
CA HIS A 99 -5.40 -10.00 37.07
C HIS A 99 -5.13 -8.66 37.77
N THR A 100 -4.48 -8.72 38.93
CA THR A 100 -4.04 -7.56 39.71
C THR A 100 -2.51 -7.46 39.66
N GLY A 101 -1.96 -6.27 39.97
CA GLY A 101 -0.51 -6.00 39.87
C GLY A 101 -0.08 -5.25 38.61
N TRP A 102 -1.04 -4.73 37.83
CA TRP A 102 -0.74 -3.79 36.76
C TRP A 102 -0.54 -2.38 37.37
N GLU A 103 0.72 -1.99 37.54
CA GLU A 103 1.11 -0.62 37.90
C GLU A 103 1.91 -0.02 36.74
N ILE A 104 1.58 1.22 36.37
CA ILE A 104 2.34 1.97 35.37
C ILE A 104 3.70 2.32 35.99
N SER A 105 4.78 2.10 35.25
CA SER A 105 6.10 2.42 35.78
C SER A 105 6.19 3.93 36.08
N PRO A 106 6.95 4.35 37.12
CA PRO A 106 7.11 5.77 37.42
C PRO A 106 7.60 6.58 36.21
N THR A 107 8.48 6.00 35.39
CA THR A 107 8.98 6.60 34.16
C THR A 107 7.87 6.79 33.12
N ASP A 108 7.02 5.78 32.91
CA ASP A 108 5.89 5.88 31.96
C ASP A 108 4.87 6.92 32.45
N ALA A 109 4.64 7.02 33.76
CA ALA A 109 3.78 8.05 34.34
C ALA A 109 4.32 9.47 34.11
N GLU A 110 5.63 9.68 34.29
CA GLU A 110 6.27 10.97 34.00
C GLU A 110 6.21 11.33 32.50
N VAL A 111 6.45 10.37 31.60
CA VAL A 111 6.32 10.57 30.15
C VAL A 111 4.87 10.90 29.78
N ASN A 112 3.89 10.21 30.39
CA ASN A 112 2.48 10.49 30.18
C ASN A 112 2.09 11.91 30.63
N ASP A 113 2.61 12.37 31.77
CA ASP A 113 2.38 13.73 32.25
C ASP A 113 3.00 14.78 31.33
N LEU A 114 4.18 14.51 30.76
CA LEU A 114 4.78 15.37 29.74
C LEU A 114 3.91 15.42 28.48
N ALA A 115 3.43 14.27 28.00
CA ALA A 115 2.56 14.18 26.83
C ALA A 115 1.26 14.97 27.03
N LYS A 116 0.62 14.85 28.21
CA LYS A 116 -0.60 15.60 28.55
C LYS A 116 -0.37 17.11 28.57
N LYS A 117 0.74 17.56 29.16
CA LYS A 117 1.11 18.99 29.20
C LYS A 117 1.34 19.54 27.80
N PHE A 118 2.10 18.81 26.97
CA PHE A 118 2.41 19.23 25.61
C PHE A 118 1.16 19.23 24.71
N HIS A 119 0.30 18.22 24.83
CA HIS A 119 -0.98 18.18 24.13
C HIS A 119 -1.87 19.38 24.48
N ALA A 120 -1.97 19.76 25.75
CA ALA A 120 -2.71 20.95 26.16
C ALA A 120 -2.11 22.25 25.58
N GLN A 121 -0.78 22.35 25.55
CA GLN A 121 -0.10 23.50 24.94
C GLN A 121 -0.39 23.60 23.44
N LEU A 122 -0.36 22.48 22.70
CA LEU A 122 -0.66 22.47 21.26
C LEU A 122 -2.12 22.81 20.96
N LYS A 123 -3.07 22.41 21.81
CA LYS A 123 -4.49 22.77 21.62
C LYS A 123 -4.79 24.26 21.87
N CYS A 124 -4.05 24.91 22.76
CA CYS A 124 -4.25 26.33 23.10
C CYS A 124 -3.36 27.27 22.26
N ALA A 125 -2.56 26.73 21.36
CA ALA A 125 -1.63 27.47 20.53
C ALA A 125 -2.31 27.97 19.25
N ASP A 126 -3.13 29.01 19.36
CA ASP A 126 -3.66 29.70 18.18
C ASP A 126 -2.52 30.43 17.46
N SER A 127 -2.34 30.16 16.16
CA SER A 127 -1.40 30.85 15.25
C SER A 127 0.09 30.78 15.62
N LEU A 128 0.58 29.62 16.05
CA LEU A 128 1.98 29.44 16.42
C LEU A 128 2.95 29.63 15.24
N GLU A 129 4.05 30.37 15.41
CA GLU A 129 5.05 30.51 14.36
C GLU A 129 5.90 29.23 14.19
N LYS A 130 6.47 29.03 12.99
CA LYS A 130 7.28 27.84 12.67
C LYS A 130 8.44 27.61 13.66
N GLY A 131 9.11 28.69 14.07
CA GLY A 131 10.23 28.61 15.03
C GLY A 131 9.78 28.21 16.43
N GLU A 132 8.67 28.78 16.90
CA GLU A 132 8.08 28.46 18.19
C GLU A 132 7.63 27.00 18.25
N PHE A 133 7.03 26.50 17.18
CA PHE A 133 6.52 25.13 17.11
C PHE A 133 7.65 24.12 17.24
N ILE A 134 8.73 24.34 16.47
CA ILE A 134 9.92 23.50 16.51
C ILE A 134 10.58 23.58 17.89
N GLY A 135 10.64 24.77 18.49
CA GLY A 135 11.17 24.97 19.84
C GLY A 135 10.39 24.19 20.91
N MET A 136 9.06 24.25 20.87
CA MET A 136 8.19 23.51 21.78
C MET A 136 8.34 22.00 21.61
N LEU A 137 8.30 21.50 20.36
CA LEU A 137 8.48 20.08 20.05
C LEU A 137 9.85 19.56 20.50
N THR A 138 10.90 20.33 20.23
CA THR A 138 12.27 19.98 20.62
C THR A 138 12.39 19.89 22.14
N THR A 139 11.87 20.89 22.87
CA THR A 139 11.87 20.91 24.34
C THR A 139 11.11 19.70 24.91
N TYR A 140 9.95 19.37 24.34
CA TYR A 140 9.17 18.21 24.74
C TYR A 140 9.95 16.89 24.56
N LEU A 141 10.56 16.68 23.40
CA LEU A 141 11.35 15.48 23.10
C LEU A 141 12.63 15.41 23.95
N GLU A 142 13.29 16.53 24.25
CA GLU A 142 14.44 16.55 25.16
C GLU A 142 14.05 16.17 26.59
N ASN A 143 12.90 16.63 27.07
CA ASN A 143 12.40 16.19 28.37
C ASN A 143 12.13 14.68 28.39
N ILE A 144 11.59 14.11 27.31
CA ILE A 144 11.44 12.65 27.17
C ILE A 144 12.79 11.96 27.18
N ARG A 145 13.78 12.47 26.43
CA ARG A 145 15.14 11.92 26.40
C ARG A 145 15.72 11.79 27.81
N ASP A 146 15.61 12.86 28.59
CA ASP A 146 16.20 12.96 29.93
C ASP A 146 15.50 12.01 30.92
N LYS A 147 14.19 11.76 30.75
CA LYS A 147 13.40 10.82 31.57
C LYS A 147 13.54 9.37 31.15
N ALA A 148 13.55 9.09 29.84
CA ALA A 148 13.66 7.75 29.28
C ALA A 148 15.12 7.25 29.24
N GLY A 149 16.10 8.10 29.54
CA GLY A 149 17.52 7.73 29.59
C GLY A 149 18.11 7.38 28.21
N VAL A 150 17.50 7.87 27.13
CA VAL A 150 17.93 7.55 25.76
C VAL A 150 19.16 8.38 25.40
N ALA A 151 20.30 7.71 25.21
CA ALA A 151 21.52 8.38 24.79
C ALA A 151 21.44 8.84 23.32
N ILE A 152 21.45 10.15 23.09
CA ILE A 152 21.51 10.75 21.75
C ILE A 152 22.85 11.48 21.62
N GLY A 153 23.76 10.94 20.79
CA GLY A 153 25.12 11.46 20.63
C GLY A 153 25.28 12.69 19.72
N PHE A 154 24.22 13.49 19.53
CA PHE A 154 24.21 14.60 18.58
C PHE A 154 24.01 15.95 19.27
N ASN A 155 24.72 16.98 18.80
CA ASN A 155 24.65 18.32 19.36
C ASN A 155 23.35 19.05 18.94
N SER A 156 22.74 19.80 19.86
CA SER A 156 21.49 20.54 19.66
C SER A 156 21.59 21.70 18.66
N SER A 157 22.82 22.10 18.29
CA SER A 157 23.08 23.15 17.30
C SER A 157 22.86 22.73 15.85
N ARG A 158 22.53 21.45 15.58
CA ARG A 158 22.30 20.95 14.22
C ARG A 158 20.92 21.37 13.72
N SER A 159 20.83 21.78 12.45
CA SER A 159 19.56 22.13 11.82
C SER A 159 18.59 20.96 11.70
N ASP A 160 19.10 19.71 11.68
CA ASP A 160 18.29 18.48 11.61
C ASP A 160 18.05 17.84 12.98
N TYR A 161 18.30 18.57 14.08
CA TYR A 161 18.23 18.04 15.43
C TYR A 161 16.81 17.57 15.79
N SER A 162 15.77 18.36 15.49
CA SER A 162 14.38 17.97 15.77
C SER A 162 13.96 16.71 15.01
N ARG A 163 14.46 16.53 13.77
CA ARG A 163 14.25 15.28 13.01
C ARG A 163 14.85 14.08 13.75
N ILE A 164 16.11 14.20 14.17
CA ILE A 164 16.82 13.12 14.89
C ILE A 164 16.08 12.78 16.20
N LEU A 165 15.56 13.77 16.91
CA LEU A 165 14.76 13.54 18.11
C LEU A 165 13.48 12.75 17.80
N ILE A 166 12.76 13.08 16.73
CA ILE A 166 11.56 12.33 16.31
C ILE A 166 11.92 10.89 15.94
N GLU A 167 12.99 10.68 15.17
CA GLU A 167 13.43 9.32 14.79
C GLU A 167 13.75 8.44 16.00
N LYS A 168 14.29 9.01 17.08
CA LYS A 168 14.72 8.27 18.27
C LYS A 168 13.67 8.17 19.36
N LEU A 169 12.85 9.20 19.52
CA LEU A 169 11.95 9.37 20.66
C LEU A 169 10.49 9.45 20.25
N GLY A 170 10.19 9.46 18.95
CA GLY A 170 8.83 9.62 18.45
C GLY A 170 7.89 8.50 18.87
N VAL A 171 8.42 7.31 19.17
CA VAL A 171 7.64 6.18 19.72
C VAL A 171 7.03 6.46 21.10
N PHE A 172 7.54 7.45 21.83
CA PHE A 172 6.97 7.89 23.11
C PHE A 172 5.86 8.94 22.91
N MET A 173 5.64 9.42 21.69
CA MET A 173 4.50 10.28 21.38
C MET A 173 3.25 9.43 21.28
N GLY A 174 2.28 9.74 22.13
CA GLY A 174 0.96 9.16 22.02
C GLY A 174 0.26 9.50 20.72
N GLU A 175 -0.71 8.70 20.30
CA GLU A 175 -1.44 8.89 19.04
C GLU A 175 -2.03 10.31 18.92
N ASP A 176 -2.65 10.81 20.00
CA ASP A 176 -3.21 12.17 20.04
C ASP A 176 -2.12 13.25 19.89
N VAL A 177 -0.97 13.07 20.55
CA VAL A 177 0.17 14.01 20.46
C VAL A 177 0.77 13.98 19.06
N ALA A 178 1.02 12.79 18.53
CA ALA A 178 1.55 12.58 17.19
C ALA A 178 0.63 13.20 16.13
N GLY A 179 -0.69 13.04 16.27
CA GLY A 179 -1.69 13.67 15.41
C GLY A 179 -1.61 15.19 15.43
N LEU A 180 -1.53 15.82 16.62
CA LEU A 180 -1.38 17.28 16.72
C LEU A 180 -0.04 17.79 16.18
N VAL A 181 1.05 17.05 16.43
CA VAL A 181 2.38 17.39 15.88
C VAL A 181 2.35 17.31 14.36
N LEU A 182 1.77 16.25 13.79
CA LEU A 182 1.61 16.09 12.35
C LEU A 182 0.79 17.23 11.75
N ASP A 183 -0.33 17.56 12.37
CA ASP A 183 -1.23 18.64 11.97
C ASP A 183 -0.52 20.00 11.98
N GLY A 184 0.25 20.28 13.03
CA GLY A 184 1.11 21.45 13.14
C GLY A 184 2.16 21.49 12.02
N CYS A 185 2.85 20.38 11.78
CA CYS A 185 3.85 20.28 10.72
C CYS A 185 3.27 20.53 9.32
N ILE A 186 2.08 20.02 9.01
CA ILE A 186 1.42 20.25 7.72
C ILE A 186 0.96 21.70 7.59
N SER A 187 0.38 22.26 8.66
CA SER A 187 -0.15 23.63 8.65
C SER A 187 0.97 24.67 8.51
N LEU A 188 2.13 24.41 9.11
CA LEU A 188 3.33 25.25 9.06
C LEU A 188 4.30 24.86 7.94
N GLU A 189 3.90 23.93 7.08
CA GLU A 189 4.67 23.47 5.90
C GLU A 189 6.10 22.99 6.26
N ILE A 190 6.23 22.25 7.36
CA ILE A 190 7.47 21.63 7.84
C ILE A 190 7.58 20.20 7.30
N TRP A 191 7.71 20.09 5.97
CA TRP A 191 7.61 18.82 5.24
C TRP A 191 8.64 17.77 5.66
N GLU A 192 9.85 18.16 6.07
CA GLU A 192 10.89 17.25 6.55
C GLU A 192 10.46 16.47 7.80
N LEU A 193 9.72 17.12 8.72
CA LEU A 193 9.19 16.44 9.90
C LEU A 193 8.00 15.55 9.55
N VAL A 194 7.16 15.96 8.59
CA VAL A 194 6.06 15.12 8.08
C VAL A 194 6.61 13.82 7.48
N GLU A 195 7.63 13.92 6.63
CA GLU A 195 8.34 12.75 6.09
C GLU A 195 8.86 11.85 7.20
N THR A 196 9.50 12.43 8.22
CA THR A 196 10.06 11.69 9.35
C THR A 196 8.98 10.95 10.15
N LEU A 197 7.84 11.59 10.40
CA LEU A 197 6.70 10.98 11.10
C LEU A 197 6.12 9.80 10.30
N ILE A 198 6.01 9.92 8.98
CA ILE A 198 5.50 8.86 8.10
C ILE A 198 6.47 7.69 8.02
N VAL A 199 7.75 7.94 7.74
CA VAL A 199 8.77 6.89 7.51
C VAL A 199 9.00 6.06 8.78
N ASN A 200 8.92 6.68 9.96
CA ASN A 200 9.09 5.99 11.24
C ASN A 200 7.78 5.39 11.79
N GLY A 201 6.66 5.49 11.06
CA GLY A 201 5.37 4.91 11.48
C GLY A 201 4.83 5.49 12.79
N ILE A 202 5.14 6.76 13.09
CA ILE A 202 4.69 7.44 14.32
C ILE A 202 3.21 7.86 14.19
N VAL A 203 2.76 8.08 12.96
CA VAL A 203 1.38 8.47 12.65
C VAL A 203 0.47 7.25 12.77
N GLY A 204 -0.52 7.32 13.66
CA GLY A 204 -1.54 6.27 13.83
C GLY A 204 -2.60 6.28 12.72
N HIS A 205 -3.37 5.18 12.65
CA HIS A 205 -4.42 4.97 11.65
C HIS A 205 -5.39 6.14 11.51
N SER A 206 -5.84 6.65 12.67
CA SER A 206 -6.86 7.71 12.78
C SER A 206 -6.47 8.99 12.03
N CYS A 207 -5.17 9.22 11.85
CA CYS A 207 -4.63 10.41 11.23
C CYS A 207 -4.56 10.31 9.69
N TYR A 208 -4.56 9.10 9.09
CA TYR A 208 -4.30 8.93 7.66
C TYR A 208 -5.36 9.59 6.78
N SER A 209 -6.64 9.54 7.16
CA SER A 209 -7.72 10.15 6.36
C SER A 209 -7.51 11.64 6.16
N ASN A 210 -7.21 12.33 7.26
CA ASN A 210 -6.92 13.77 7.27
C ASN A 210 -5.57 14.08 6.61
N LEU A 211 -4.53 13.28 6.90
CA LEU A 211 -3.20 13.42 6.31
C LEU A 211 -3.26 13.34 4.78
N VAL A 212 -3.87 12.28 4.24
CA VAL A 212 -4.00 12.07 2.79
C VAL A 212 -4.74 13.24 2.15
N THR A 213 -5.84 13.68 2.75
CA THR A 213 -6.61 14.84 2.28
C THR A 213 -5.75 16.10 2.21
N ARG A 214 -5.05 16.45 3.29
CA ARG A 214 -4.21 17.66 3.33
C ARG A 214 -3.00 17.59 2.41
N LEU A 215 -2.37 16.41 2.26
CA LEU A 215 -1.25 16.25 1.32
C LEU A 215 -1.70 16.41 -0.15
N MET A 216 -2.90 15.94 -0.50
CA MET A 216 -3.48 16.15 -1.84
C MET A 216 -3.84 17.62 -2.09
N GLU A 217 -4.34 18.32 -1.08
CA GLU A 217 -4.64 19.76 -1.15
C GLU A 217 -3.36 20.57 -1.36
N LYS A 218 -2.31 20.26 -0.59
CA LYS A 218 -0.97 20.88 -0.66
C LYS A 218 -0.10 20.33 -1.79
N LYS A 219 -0.62 19.42 -2.60
CA LYS A 219 0.04 18.84 -3.78
C LYS A 219 1.38 18.14 -3.49
N LYS A 220 1.50 17.50 -2.33
CA LYS A 220 2.70 16.78 -1.89
C LYS A 220 2.65 15.29 -2.27
N SER A 221 2.81 15.03 -3.58
CA SER A 221 2.74 13.68 -4.16
C SER A 221 3.87 12.76 -3.68
N ASP A 222 5.03 13.32 -3.42
CA ASP A 222 6.20 12.66 -2.83
C ASP A 222 5.88 12.11 -1.43
N LEU A 223 5.27 12.93 -0.57
CA LEU A 223 4.84 12.50 0.76
C LEU A 223 3.67 11.50 0.69
N LEU A 224 2.75 11.65 -0.27
CA LEU A 224 1.71 10.63 -0.50
C LEU A 224 2.31 9.28 -0.88
N CYS A 225 3.37 9.25 -1.70
CA CYS A 225 4.08 8.01 -1.99
C CYS A 225 4.70 7.41 -0.73
N LEU A 226 5.23 8.23 0.19
CA LEU A 226 5.72 7.73 1.48
C LEU A 226 4.58 7.15 2.34
N CYS A 227 3.39 7.76 2.35
CA CYS A 227 2.24 7.18 3.02
C CYS A 227 1.95 5.77 2.49
N ILE A 228 1.91 5.58 1.16
CA ILE A 228 1.67 4.25 0.56
C ILE A 228 2.75 3.23 0.95
N LYS A 229 4.00 3.69 1.07
CA LYS A 229 5.14 2.83 1.38
C LYS A 229 5.19 2.39 2.84
N HIS A 230 4.78 3.27 3.75
CA HIS A 230 5.02 3.10 5.19
C HIS A 230 3.75 2.93 6.02
N ALA A 231 2.59 3.33 5.52
CA ALA A 231 1.32 3.10 6.20
C ALA A 231 0.93 1.62 6.10
N PHE A 232 0.61 1.02 7.24
CA PHE A 232 0.20 -0.37 7.33
C PHE A 232 -1.30 -0.58 7.14
N ASP A 233 -2.10 0.49 7.26
CA ASP A 233 -3.55 0.40 7.39
C ASP A 233 -4.30 1.51 6.64
N LEU A 234 -3.86 1.87 5.42
CA LEU A 234 -4.65 2.79 4.59
C LEU A 234 -6.04 2.20 4.32
N GLY A 235 -7.08 2.95 4.67
CA GLY A 235 -8.45 2.56 4.40
C GLY A 235 -8.82 2.67 2.91
N SER A 236 -9.93 2.03 2.53
CA SER A 236 -10.41 2.04 1.14
C SER A 236 -10.78 3.45 0.62
N SER A 237 -11.18 4.35 1.53
CA SER A 237 -11.42 5.78 1.23
C SER A 237 -10.15 6.52 0.88
N GLU A 238 -9.08 6.29 1.65
CA GLU A 238 -7.76 6.88 1.45
C GLU A 238 -7.17 6.37 0.14
N ILE A 239 -7.22 5.06 -0.08
CA ILE A 239 -6.77 4.41 -1.32
C ILE A 239 -7.53 4.95 -2.54
N LEU A 240 -8.86 5.05 -2.47
CA LEU A 240 -9.66 5.63 -3.56
C LEU A 240 -9.24 7.07 -3.86
N SER A 241 -8.99 7.87 -2.83
CA SER A 241 -8.61 9.27 -2.98
C SER A 241 -7.23 9.42 -3.63
N ILE A 242 -6.25 8.64 -3.15
CA ILE A 242 -4.90 8.55 -3.73
C ILE A 242 -4.96 8.09 -5.19
N LEU A 243 -5.73 7.04 -5.47
CA LEU A 243 -5.89 6.48 -6.81
C LEU A 243 -6.46 7.51 -7.78
N ARG A 244 -7.53 8.21 -7.40
CA ARG A 244 -8.11 9.30 -8.21
C ARG A 244 -7.11 10.42 -8.44
N TYR A 245 -6.37 10.81 -7.40
CA TYR A 245 -5.37 11.87 -7.47
C TYR A 245 -4.26 11.55 -8.47
N PHE A 246 -3.74 10.31 -8.49
CA PHE A 246 -2.69 9.91 -9.45
C PHE A 246 -3.22 9.59 -10.85
N LEU A 247 -4.47 9.12 -10.99
CA LEU A 247 -5.09 8.92 -12.30
C LEU A 247 -5.47 10.25 -12.95
N SER A 248 -5.86 11.26 -12.17
CA SER A 248 -6.30 12.56 -12.67
C SER A 248 -5.63 13.73 -11.94
N PRO A 249 -4.29 13.86 -12.03
CA PRO A 249 -3.57 14.92 -11.35
C PRO A 249 -3.91 16.31 -11.92
N SER A 250 -4.02 17.30 -11.04
CA SER A 250 -4.07 18.71 -11.42
C SER A 250 -2.73 19.16 -11.98
N LYS A 251 -2.70 20.22 -12.79
CA LYS A 251 -1.43 20.73 -13.39
C LYS A 251 -0.35 21.00 -12.33
N ASP A 252 -0.74 21.62 -11.22
CA ASP A 252 0.19 21.98 -10.12
C ASP A 252 0.65 20.77 -9.28
N ALA A 253 0.03 19.60 -9.45
CA ALA A 253 0.45 18.38 -8.76
C ALA A 253 1.67 17.72 -9.44
N TYR A 254 1.94 18.05 -10.69
CA TYR A 254 3.00 17.39 -11.46
C TYR A 254 4.40 17.69 -10.94
N ASP A 255 4.63 18.86 -10.35
CA ASP A 255 5.97 19.26 -9.89
C ASP A 255 6.54 18.30 -8.84
N THR A 256 5.72 17.89 -7.86
CA THR A 256 6.15 16.92 -6.83
C THR A 256 6.20 15.49 -7.37
N MET A 257 5.36 15.15 -8.35
CA MET A 257 5.46 13.86 -9.06
C MET A 257 6.74 13.77 -9.89
N ILE A 258 7.24 14.88 -10.43
CA ILE A 258 8.53 14.92 -11.13
C ILE A 258 9.68 14.60 -10.18
N THR A 259 9.61 15.01 -8.91
CA THR A 259 10.60 14.59 -7.89
C THR A 259 10.61 13.08 -7.72
N VAL A 260 9.43 12.45 -7.62
CA VAL A 260 9.32 10.98 -7.59
C VAL A 260 9.94 10.36 -8.85
N LYS A 261 9.64 10.92 -10.03
CA LYS A 261 10.23 10.46 -11.29
C LYS A 261 11.76 10.57 -11.32
N LYS A 262 12.33 11.66 -10.78
CA LYS A 262 13.79 11.85 -10.68
C LYS A 262 14.44 10.85 -9.71
N GLU A 263 13.78 10.49 -8.63
CA GLU A 263 14.27 9.43 -7.73
C GLU A 263 14.33 8.08 -8.47
N TRP A 264 13.27 7.72 -9.19
CA TRP A 264 13.24 6.52 -10.03
C TRP A 264 14.36 6.53 -11.09
N GLU A 265 14.59 7.68 -11.73
CA GLU A 265 15.69 7.85 -12.69
C GLU A 265 17.07 7.67 -12.03
N THR A 266 17.27 8.24 -10.85
CA THR A 266 18.51 8.10 -10.08
C THR A 266 18.78 6.64 -9.71
N GLN A 267 17.75 5.91 -9.27
CA GLN A 267 17.86 4.48 -8.95
C GLN A 267 18.16 3.64 -10.19
N ALA A 268 17.56 3.97 -11.34
CA ALA A 268 17.83 3.30 -12.60
C ALA A 268 19.28 3.53 -13.08
N LEU A 269 19.77 4.77 -13.01
CA LEU A 269 21.15 5.10 -13.36
C LEU A 269 22.16 4.42 -12.44
N LEU A 270 21.89 4.41 -11.13
CA LEU A 270 22.72 3.70 -10.16
C LEU A 270 22.77 2.19 -10.44
N ALA A 271 21.67 1.59 -10.87
CA ALA A 271 21.64 0.18 -11.26
C ALA A 271 22.51 -0.08 -12.51
N ILE A 272 22.47 0.81 -13.51
CA ILE A 272 23.31 0.72 -14.72
C ILE A 272 24.80 0.88 -14.40
N GLU A 273 25.14 1.83 -13.53
CA GLU A 273 26.51 2.03 -13.06
C GLU A 273 27.03 0.76 -12.39
N LYS A 274 26.27 0.19 -11.45
CA LYS A 274 26.61 -1.07 -10.77
C LYS A 274 26.67 -2.25 -11.74
N ALA A 275 25.80 -2.31 -12.73
CA ALA A 275 25.84 -3.37 -13.74
C ALA A 275 27.10 -3.33 -14.61
N SER A 276 27.71 -2.14 -14.74
CA SER A 276 28.91 -1.86 -15.54
C SER A 276 30.20 -1.90 -14.70
N ASP A 277 30.09 -1.98 -13.38
CA ASP A 277 31.22 -2.03 -12.47
C ASP A 277 31.92 -3.40 -12.50
N GLY A 278 33.11 -3.43 -13.11
CA GLY A 278 33.95 -4.62 -13.20
C GLY A 278 34.58 -5.07 -11.88
N SER A 279 34.50 -4.25 -10.82
CA SER A 279 35.02 -4.57 -9.50
C SER A 279 34.06 -5.39 -8.63
N LEU A 280 32.77 -5.43 -9.00
CA LEU A 280 31.77 -6.19 -8.26
C LEU A 280 31.99 -7.70 -8.40
N LYS A 281 31.65 -8.43 -7.34
CA LYS A 281 31.59 -9.89 -7.39
C LYS A 281 30.61 -10.30 -8.48
N LYS A 282 30.91 -11.40 -9.18
CA LYS A 282 30.08 -11.90 -10.30
C LYS A 282 28.58 -12.03 -9.95
N LYS A 283 28.25 -12.43 -8.72
CA LYS A 283 26.87 -12.53 -8.23
C LYS A 283 26.19 -11.16 -8.12
N ASP A 284 26.89 -10.18 -7.58
CA ASP A 284 26.37 -8.82 -7.37
C ASP A 284 26.24 -8.07 -8.70
N SER A 285 27.19 -8.28 -9.62
CA SER A 285 27.11 -7.80 -11.00
C SER A 285 25.88 -8.38 -11.75
N LEU A 286 25.57 -9.67 -11.54
CA LEU A 286 24.37 -10.29 -12.12
C LEU A 286 23.08 -9.67 -11.55
N VAL A 287 23.01 -9.48 -10.23
CA VAL A 287 21.87 -8.79 -9.58
C VAL A 287 21.72 -7.35 -10.10
N ALA A 288 22.82 -6.64 -10.31
CA ALA A 288 22.79 -5.28 -10.85
C ALA A 288 22.27 -5.25 -12.30
N LYS A 289 22.66 -6.23 -13.13
CA LYS A 289 22.14 -6.37 -14.50
C LYS A 289 20.64 -6.67 -14.52
N GLU A 290 20.17 -7.60 -13.69
CA GLU A 290 18.74 -7.89 -13.53
C GLU A 290 17.97 -6.64 -13.08
N ALA A 291 18.47 -5.95 -12.05
CA ALA A 291 17.88 -4.71 -11.56
C ALA A 291 17.84 -3.61 -12.63
N SER A 292 18.88 -3.48 -13.47
CA SER A 292 18.91 -2.49 -14.55
C SER A 292 17.81 -2.71 -15.58
N VAL A 293 17.56 -3.96 -15.97
CA VAL A 293 16.45 -4.32 -16.88
C VAL A 293 15.10 -4.06 -16.21
N PHE A 294 14.99 -4.39 -14.93
CA PHE A 294 13.77 -4.20 -14.17
C PHE A 294 13.42 -2.71 -14.01
N PHE A 295 14.40 -1.85 -13.71
CA PHE A 295 14.22 -0.41 -13.70
C PHE A 295 13.93 0.16 -15.09
N MET A 296 14.59 -0.34 -16.13
CA MET A 296 14.31 0.09 -17.50
C MET A 296 12.83 -0.09 -17.85
N ILE A 297 12.25 -1.27 -17.57
CA ILE A 297 10.85 -1.51 -17.88
C ILE A 297 9.89 -0.68 -17.00
N ALA A 298 10.28 -0.40 -15.75
CA ALA A 298 9.50 0.41 -14.82
C ALA A 298 9.57 1.91 -15.15
N TYR A 299 10.68 2.42 -15.67
CA TYR A 299 10.83 3.84 -15.92
C TYR A 299 10.33 4.25 -17.32
N ASP A 300 10.71 3.48 -18.34
CA ASP A 300 10.50 3.88 -19.73
C ASP A 300 9.02 3.84 -20.16
N GLY A 301 8.54 4.92 -20.78
CA GLY A 301 7.16 5.04 -21.28
C GLY A 301 6.10 5.31 -20.20
N PHE A 302 6.51 5.45 -18.93
CA PHE A 302 5.64 5.86 -17.83
C PHE A 302 5.77 7.37 -17.53
N SER A 303 4.62 7.99 -17.29
CA SER A 303 4.50 9.37 -16.82
C SER A 303 4.85 9.48 -15.34
N ALA A 304 5.06 10.71 -14.86
CA ALA A 304 5.36 10.94 -13.45
C ALA A 304 4.26 10.45 -12.52
N SER A 305 2.98 10.62 -12.89
CA SER A 305 1.86 10.15 -12.08
C SER A 305 1.70 8.63 -12.10
N GLU A 306 2.05 7.98 -13.20
CA GLU A 306 2.09 6.51 -13.28
C GLU A 306 3.20 5.93 -12.41
N LEU A 307 4.38 6.58 -12.32
CA LEU A 307 5.42 6.16 -11.37
C LEU A 307 4.97 6.26 -9.91
N CYS A 308 4.06 7.18 -9.57
CA CYS A 308 3.43 7.20 -8.25
C CYS A 308 2.46 6.02 -8.05
N LEU A 309 1.72 5.62 -9.09
CA LEU A 309 0.85 4.43 -9.05
C LEU A 309 1.63 3.13 -8.84
N HIS A 310 2.91 3.08 -9.20
CA HIS A 310 3.76 1.90 -8.97
C HIS A 310 3.78 1.51 -7.49
N TYR A 311 3.92 2.51 -6.61
CA TYR A 311 3.90 2.27 -5.16
C TYR A 311 2.58 1.66 -4.69
N LEU A 312 1.44 2.10 -5.25
CA LEU A 312 0.13 1.58 -4.86
C LEU A 312 -0.03 0.11 -5.28
N ILE A 313 0.35 -0.22 -6.50
CA ILE A 313 0.18 -1.58 -7.05
C ILE A 313 1.21 -2.55 -6.48
N ALA A 314 2.43 -2.10 -6.21
CA ALA A 314 3.48 -2.94 -5.63
C ALA A 314 3.40 -3.06 -4.10
N SER A 315 2.55 -2.30 -3.43
CA SER A 315 2.49 -2.29 -1.96
C SER A 315 1.96 -3.60 -1.41
N SER A 316 2.76 -4.25 -0.55
CA SER A 316 2.33 -5.43 0.21
C SER A 316 1.30 -5.13 1.29
N ASN A 317 1.13 -3.85 1.66
CA ASN A 317 0.18 -3.43 2.69
C ASN A 317 -1.24 -3.25 2.13
N ILE A 318 -1.39 -3.24 0.80
CA ILE A 318 -2.67 -3.04 0.12
C ILE A 318 -3.09 -4.36 -0.51
N ASN A 319 -4.24 -4.87 -0.11
CA ASN A 319 -4.77 -6.14 -0.61
C ASN A 319 -6.00 -5.95 -1.51
N ASP A 320 -6.44 -7.04 -2.12
CA ASP A 320 -7.58 -7.07 -3.04
C ASP A 320 -8.87 -6.54 -2.40
N VAL A 321 -9.11 -6.83 -1.12
CA VAL A 321 -10.30 -6.37 -0.36
C VAL A 321 -10.31 -4.85 -0.22
N MET A 322 -9.14 -4.23 -0.12
CA MET A 322 -9.01 -2.78 -0.05
C MET A 322 -9.10 -2.10 -1.43
N LEU A 323 -8.58 -2.74 -2.48
CA LEU A 323 -8.57 -2.21 -3.86
C LEU A 323 -9.93 -2.33 -4.55
N SER A 324 -10.65 -3.44 -4.38
CA SER A 324 -11.94 -3.69 -5.06
C SER A 324 -12.94 -2.55 -4.89
N PRO A 325 -13.24 -2.08 -3.67
CA PRO A 325 -14.17 -0.98 -3.45
C PRO A 325 -13.69 0.35 -4.02
N SER A 326 -12.37 0.53 -4.17
CA SER A 326 -11.80 1.72 -4.79
C SER A 326 -11.93 1.67 -6.31
N PHE A 327 -11.74 0.50 -6.93
CA PHE A 327 -11.86 0.33 -8.39
C PHE A 327 -13.30 0.47 -8.88
N SER A 328 -14.29 -0.08 -8.17
CA SER A 328 -15.71 0.07 -8.53
C SER A 328 -16.23 1.51 -8.46
N LYS A 329 -15.53 2.39 -7.72
CA LYS A 329 -15.90 3.81 -7.55
C LYS A 329 -15.19 4.75 -8.54
N LEU A 330 -14.35 4.25 -9.43
CA LEU A 330 -13.71 5.08 -10.46
C LEU A 330 -14.72 5.49 -11.52
N ASN A 331 -14.64 6.73 -12.01
CA ASN A 331 -15.42 7.13 -13.17
C ASN A 331 -14.80 6.59 -14.48
N GLY A 332 -15.54 6.62 -15.58
CA GLY A 332 -15.08 6.04 -16.86
C GLY A 332 -13.73 6.59 -17.35
N LYS A 333 -13.43 7.88 -17.15
CA LYS A 333 -12.15 8.48 -17.54
C LYS A 333 -11.00 7.99 -16.66
N GLU A 334 -11.21 7.89 -15.35
CA GLU A 334 -10.24 7.35 -14.40
C GLU A 334 -9.98 5.86 -14.66
N LEU A 335 -11.05 5.09 -14.85
CA LEU A 335 -11.01 3.67 -15.17
C LEU A 335 -10.23 3.41 -16.47
N MET A 336 -10.49 4.18 -17.52
CA MET A 336 -9.75 4.09 -18.78
C MET A 336 -8.25 4.30 -18.59
N LYS A 337 -7.85 5.29 -17.78
CA LYS A 337 -6.44 5.56 -17.50
C LYS A 337 -5.79 4.42 -16.72
N LEU A 338 -6.51 3.84 -15.75
CA LEU A 338 -6.04 2.67 -15.00
C LEU A 338 -5.85 1.46 -15.94
N ILE A 339 -6.82 1.18 -16.80
CA ILE A 339 -6.74 0.10 -17.81
C ILE A 339 -5.53 0.28 -18.71
N ARG A 340 -5.30 1.50 -19.22
CA ARG A 340 -4.12 1.80 -20.06
C ARG A 340 -2.81 1.62 -19.31
N TYR A 341 -2.75 2.05 -18.06
CA TYR A 341 -1.59 1.87 -17.20
C TYR A 341 -1.27 0.37 -16.99
N LEU A 342 -2.28 -0.44 -16.66
CA LEU A 342 -2.12 -1.89 -16.51
C LEU A 342 -1.74 -2.57 -17.83
N ALA A 343 -2.33 -2.15 -18.96
CA ALA A 343 -1.99 -2.64 -20.29
C ALA A 343 -0.53 -2.35 -20.66
N LYS A 344 0.02 -1.19 -20.28
CA LYS A 344 1.45 -0.89 -20.47
C LYS A 344 2.31 -1.90 -19.74
N TRP A 345 2.00 -2.20 -18.48
CA TRP A 345 2.73 -3.19 -17.71
C TRP A 345 2.70 -4.58 -18.34
N LEU A 346 1.51 -5.05 -18.75
CA LEU A 346 1.38 -6.34 -19.42
C LEU A 346 2.23 -6.41 -20.71
N LYS A 347 2.21 -5.36 -21.54
CA LYS A 347 3.04 -5.26 -22.76
C LYS A 347 4.54 -5.27 -22.44
N LYS A 348 4.96 -4.64 -21.33
CA LYS A 348 6.37 -4.67 -20.89
C LYS A 348 6.78 -6.09 -20.51
N TYR A 349 5.95 -6.81 -19.75
CA TYR A 349 6.24 -8.20 -19.37
C TYR A 349 6.20 -9.19 -20.53
N GLU A 350 5.30 -9.00 -21.50
CA GLU A 350 5.31 -9.78 -22.75
C GLU A 350 6.60 -9.54 -23.55
N ARG A 351 7.05 -8.29 -23.64
CA ARG A 351 8.25 -7.92 -24.43
C ARG A 351 9.57 -8.28 -23.73
N PHE A 352 9.59 -8.25 -22.40
CA PHE A 352 10.80 -8.43 -21.59
C PHE A 352 10.58 -9.52 -20.53
N PRO A 353 10.41 -10.80 -20.92
CA PRO A 353 10.15 -11.90 -19.98
C PRO A 353 11.29 -12.14 -18.98
N GLN A 354 12.50 -11.65 -19.26
CA GLN A 354 13.65 -11.69 -18.37
C GLN A 354 13.59 -10.69 -17.19
N ALA A 355 12.61 -9.77 -17.19
CA ALA A 355 12.45 -8.78 -16.13
C ALA A 355 11.81 -9.44 -14.90
N VAL A 356 12.65 -9.96 -14.02
CA VAL A 356 12.23 -10.69 -12.81
C VAL A 356 12.44 -9.81 -11.57
N PRO A 357 11.53 -9.85 -10.57
CA PRO A 357 11.71 -9.13 -9.33
C PRO A 357 13.06 -9.42 -8.66
N CYS A 358 13.75 -8.36 -8.23
CA CYS A 358 15.12 -8.40 -7.73
C CYS A 358 15.25 -8.04 -6.23
N PRO A 359 14.63 -8.76 -5.28
CA PRO A 359 14.57 -8.33 -3.87
C PRO A 359 15.96 -8.18 -3.21
N LYS A 360 16.97 -8.88 -3.72
CA LYS A 360 18.36 -8.74 -3.24
C LYS A 360 19.00 -7.41 -3.63
N ALA A 361 18.51 -6.75 -4.67
CA ALA A 361 19.08 -5.48 -5.15
C ALA A 361 18.94 -4.37 -4.11
N SER A 362 17.83 -4.33 -3.38
CA SER A 362 17.62 -3.37 -2.30
C SER A 362 18.63 -3.57 -1.16
N ALA A 363 18.75 -4.80 -0.64
CA ALA A 363 19.62 -5.11 0.49
C ALA A 363 21.13 -5.10 0.15
N VAL A 364 21.53 -5.62 -1.01
CA VAL A 364 22.95 -5.78 -1.38
C VAL A 364 23.48 -4.56 -2.12
N LEU A 365 22.66 -3.95 -2.98
CA LEU A 365 23.08 -2.86 -3.86
C LEU A 365 22.44 -1.54 -3.46
N GLY A 366 21.68 -1.44 -2.37
CA GLY A 366 21.03 -0.19 -1.96
C GLY A 366 20.02 0.36 -2.98
N LEU A 367 19.55 -0.48 -3.91
CA LEU A 367 18.60 -0.10 -4.95
C LEU A 367 17.16 -0.18 -4.42
N LYS A 368 16.83 0.76 -3.52
CA LYS A 368 15.61 0.73 -2.70
C LYS A 368 14.31 0.74 -3.53
N ALA A 369 14.34 1.31 -4.73
CA ALA A 369 13.15 1.35 -5.60
C ALA A 369 12.84 -0.01 -6.28
N CYS A 370 13.75 -1.00 -6.29
CA CYS A 370 13.46 -2.32 -6.89
C CYS A 370 12.29 -3.01 -6.17
N ASP A 371 12.13 -2.80 -4.86
CA ASP A 371 11.03 -3.38 -4.07
C ASP A 371 9.65 -2.80 -4.44
N TRP A 372 9.62 -1.67 -5.15
CA TRP A 372 8.40 -0.93 -5.50
C TRP A 372 8.05 -1.00 -6.99
N VAL A 373 8.69 -1.91 -7.73
CA VAL A 373 8.32 -2.21 -9.11
C VAL A 373 7.18 -3.23 -9.11
N PRO A 374 6.00 -2.90 -9.69
CA PRO A 374 4.87 -3.82 -9.78
C PRO A 374 5.24 -5.13 -10.46
N LYS A 375 5.02 -6.26 -9.79
CA LYS A 375 5.30 -7.59 -10.36
C LYS A 375 4.20 -7.96 -11.35
N LEU A 376 4.49 -8.90 -12.26
CA LEU A 376 3.47 -9.41 -13.18
C LEU A 376 2.25 -9.96 -12.42
N GLU A 377 2.47 -10.63 -11.29
CA GLU A 377 1.39 -11.11 -10.43
C GLU A 377 0.48 -9.98 -9.94
N ASP A 378 1.07 -8.90 -9.42
CA ASP A 378 0.31 -7.75 -8.90
C ASP A 378 -0.50 -7.08 -10.03
N VAL A 379 0.12 -6.93 -11.20
CA VAL A 379 -0.54 -6.36 -12.39
C VAL A 379 -1.71 -7.22 -12.86
N VAL A 380 -1.53 -8.54 -12.96
CA VAL A 380 -2.58 -9.48 -13.39
C VAL A 380 -3.73 -9.51 -12.39
N LYS A 381 -3.43 -9.50 -11.08
CA LYS A 381 -4.46 -9.38 -10.03
C LYS A 381 -5.27 -8.09 -10.19
N CYS A 382 -4.61 -6.94 -10.36
CA CYS A 382 -5.31 -5.68 -10.58
C CYS A 382 -6.16 -5.68 -11.85
N VAL A 383 -5.71 -6.31 -12.94
CA VAL A 383 -6.53 -6.49 -14.15
C VAL A 383 -7.77 -7.33 -13.84
N GLY A 384 -7.62 -8.44 -13.12
CA GLY A 384 -8.75 -9.26 -12.66
C GLY A 384 -9.77 -8.44 -11.86
N LEU A 385 -9.31 -7.70 -10.85
CA LEU A 385 -10.17 -6.83 -10.03
C LEU A 385 -10.90 -5.77 -10.86
N VAL A 386 -10.21 -5.14 -11.82
CA VAL A 386 -10.84 -4.15 -12.71
C VAL A 386 -11.98 -4.80 -13.51
N LEU A 387 -11.75 -6.00 -14.04
CA LEU A 387 -12.76 -6.74 -14.81
C LEU A 387 -13.94 -7.16 -13.94
N ASP A 388 -13.68 -7.70 -12.75
CA ASP A 388 -14.70 -8.21 -11.84
C ASP A 388 -15.61 -7.08 -11.33
N GLU A 389 -15.02 -5.97 -10.89
CA GLU A 389 -15.76 -4.85 -10.30
C GLU A 389 -16.48 -3.96 -11.33
N ASN A 390 -16.02 -3.95 -12.59
CA ASN A 390 -16.52 -3.02 -13.61
C ASN A 390 -17.10 -3.70 -14.85
N PHE A 391 -17.32 -5.03 -14.83
CA PHE A 391 -17.72 -5.82 -15.99
C PHE A 391 -18.85 -5.18 -16.81
N SER A 392 -19.96 -4.84 -16.17
CA SER A 392 -21.12 -4.24 -16.85
C SER A 392 -20.76 -2.96 -17.59
N SER A 393 -20.01 -2.06 -16.96
CA SER A 393 -19.55 -0.80 -17.56
C SER A 393 -18.62 -1.05 -18.75
N LEU A 394 -17.68 -1.98 -18.60
CA LEU A 394 -16.70 -2.32 -19.62
C LEU A 394 -17.34 -2.92 -20.88
N VAL A 395 -18.35 -3.78 -20.72
CA VAL A 395 -19.06 -4.38 -21.85
C VAL A 395 -19.98 -3.38 -22.53
N LEU A 396 -20.69 -2.53 -21.77
CA LEU A 396 -21.70 -1.63 -22.33
C LEU A 396 -21.12 -0.40 -23.04
N HIS A 397 -19.89 0.02 -22.72
CA HIS A 397 -19.30 1.23 -23.25
C HIS A 397 -18.18 0.93 -24.29
N PRO A 398 -18.40 1.21 -25.59
CA PRO A 398 -17.45 0.86 -26.65
C PRO A 398 -16.07 1.51 -26.53
N GLU A 399 -15.96 2.61 -25.78
CA GLU A 399 -14.68 3.29 -25.55
C GLU A 399 -13.62 2.40 -24.92
N PHE A 400 -14.01 1.37 -24.15
CA PHE A 400 -13.09 0.40 -23.53
C PHE A 400 -12.69 -0.75 -24.44
N HIS A 401 -13.47 -1.04 -25.49
CA HIS A 401 -13.36 -2.31 -26.22
C HIS A 401 -12.02 -2.49 -26.94
N GLU A 402 -11.46 -1.41 -27.52
CA GLU A 402 -10.17 -1.50 -28.20
C GLU A 402 -9.02 -1.76 -27.22
N GLU A 403 -8.99 -1.08 -26.07
CA GLU A 403 -7.97 -1.33 -25.05
C GLU A 403 -8.09 -2.74 -24.46
N LEU A 404 -9.33 -3.21 -24.21
CA LEU A 404 -9.58 -4.57 -23.72
C LEU A 404 -9.16 -5.64 -24.72
N ARG A 405 -9.37 -5.43 -26.02
CA ARG A 405 -8.91 -6.35 -27.08
C ARG A 405 -7.38 -6.41 -27.14
N LEU A 406 -6.70 -5.28 -26.93
CA LEU A 406 -5.23 -5.26 -26.84
C LEU A 406 -4.74 -6.02 -25.60
N ILE A 407 -5.40 -5.86 -24.46
CA ILE A 407 -5.08 -6.62 -23.24
C ILE A 407 -5.31 -8.12 -23.47
N GLU A 408 -6.43 -8.51 -24.08
CA GLU A 408 -6.75 -9.90 -24.40
C GLU A 408 -5.63 -10.57 -25.22
N GLY A 409 -5.13 -9.89 -26.25
CA GLY A 409 -4.03 -10.38 -27.07
C GLY A 409 -2.77 -10.66 -26.23
N VAL A 410 -2.35 -9.69 -25.42
CA VAL A 410 -1.16 -9.81 -24.57
C VAL A 410 -1.31 -10.92 -23.52
N VAL A 411 -2.47 -10.96 -22.84
CA VAL A 411 -2.77 -11.98 -21.82
C VAL A 411 -2.81 -13.37 -22.45
N SER A 412 -3.32 -13.51 -23.68
CA SER A 412 -3.33 -14.78 -24.41
C SER A 412 -1.90 -15.27 -24.70
N SER A 413 -1.00 -14.38 -25.15
CA SER A 413 0.42 -14.69 -25.34
C SER A 413 1.07 -15.14 -24.03
N LEU A 414 0.92 -14.35 -22.96
CA LEU A 414 1.48 -14.66 -21.63
C LEU A 414 0.95 -15.97 -21.07
N THR A 415 -0.34 -16.26 -21.27
CA THR A 415 -0.98 -17.51 -20.82
C THR A 415 -0.44 -18.71 -21.59
N ALA A 416 -0.22 -18.59 -22.90
CA ALA A 416 0.37 -19.65 -23.70
C ALA A 416 1.80 -19.98 -23.22
N GLU A 417 2.60 -18.95 -22.95
CA GLU A 417 3.96 -19.09 -22.40
C GLU A 417 3.95 -19.71 -21.00
N ALA A 418 3.06 -19.25 -20.11
CA ALA A 418 2.92 -19.80 -18.77
C ALA A 418 2.57 -21.29 -18.80
N LYS A 419 1.66 -21.72 -19.68
CA LYS A 419 1.34 -23.15 -19.88
C LYS A 419 2.55 -23.95 -20.33
N HIS A 420 3.34 -23.42 -21.27
CA HIS A 420 4.56 -24.08 -21.73
C HIS A 420 5.60 -24.21 -20.59
N CYS A 421 5.83 -23.13 -19.84
CA CYS A 421 6.72 -23.12 -18.68
C CYS A 421 6.29 -24.11 -17.58
N CYS A 422 4.98 -24.22 -17.31
CA CYS A 422 4.45 -25.18 -16.33
C CYS A 422 4.78 -26.63 -16.74
N LEU A 423 4.53 -26.98 -18.01
CA LEU A 423 4.85 -28.32 -18.54
C LEU A 423 6.35 -28.63 -18.43
N MET A 424 7.21 -27.65 -18.73
CA MET A 424 8.65 -27.80 -18.57
C MET A 424 9.08 -27.98 -17.12
N THR A 425 8.43 -27.29 -16.18
CA THR A 425 8.68 -27.44 -14.75
C THR A 425 8.34 -28.85 -14.28
N ASP A 426 7.19 -29.39 -14.70
CA ASP A 426 6.79 -30.77 -14.41
C ASP A 426 7.80 -31.80 -14.94
N VAL A 427 8.34 -31.58 -16.14
CA VAL A 427 9.38 -32.43 -16.73
C VAL A 427 10.68 -32.35 -15.91
N VAL A 428 11.12 -31.13 -15.57
CA VAL A 428 12.33 -30.91 -14.77
C VAL A 428 12.21 -31.59 -13.41
N ASP A 429 11.05 -31.52 -12.76
CA ASP A 429 10.85 -32.13 -11.45
C ASP A 429 10.81 -33.66 -11.52
N LYS A 430 10.21 -34.24 -12.57
CA LYS A 430 10.31 -35.69 -12.84
C LYS A 430 11.77 -36.13 -13.03
N LEU A 431 12.55 -35.40 -13.83
CA LEU A 431 13.97 -35.71 -14.04
C LEU A 431 14.79 -35.62 -12.75
N LYS A 432 14.55 -34.62 -11.89
CA LYS A 432 15.20 -34.51 -10.58
C LYS A 432 14.89 -35.71 -9.68
N ILE A 433 13.66 -36.23 -9.71
CA ILE A 433 13.26 -37.42 -8.94
C ILE A 433 14.01 -38.66 -9.45
N GLU A 434 14.09 -38.87 -10.77
CA GLU A 434 14.81 -39.99 -11.36
C GLU A 434 16.31 -39.98 -11.03
N VAL A 435 16.96 -38.81 -11.11
CA VAL A 435 18.38 -38.66 -10.78
C VAL A 435 18.65 -38.95 -9.29
N LYS A 436 17.76 -38.51 -8.39
CA LYS A 436 17.87 -38.84 -6.95
C LYS A 436 17.61 -40.32 -6.66
N GLY A 437 16.75 -40.97 -7.46
CA GLY A 437 16.46 -42.40 -7.36
C GLY A 437 17.60 -43.30 -7.84
N ARG A 438 18.43 -42.84 -8.78
CA ARG A 438 19.61 -43.58 -9.30
C ARG A 438 20.88 -43.44 -8.45
N ASN A 439 20.90 -42.50 -7.50
CA ASN A 439 22.03 -42.28 -6.58
C ASN A 439 21.81 -42.91 -5.20
N LYS A 440 20.83 -43.81 -5.06
CA LYS A 440 20.68 -44.78 -3.97
C LYS A 440 20.97 -46.17 -4.53
#